data_AF-A0A2G6PIU6-F1
#
_entry.id   AF-A0A2G6PIU6-F1
#
_cell.length_a   1.000
_cell.length_b   1.000
_cell.length_c   1.000
_cell.angle_alpha   90.00
_cell.angle_beta   90.00
_cell.angle_gamma   90.00
#
_symmetry.space_group_name_H-M   'P 1'
#
loop_
_entity.id
_entity.type
_entity.pdbx_description
1 polymer ?
#
loop_
_entity_poly.entity_id
_entity_poly.type
_entity_poly.pdbx_seq_one_letter_code
_entity_poly.pdbx_strand_id
1 'polypeptide(L)'
;MRPSKLTLQQRGINALEPDAFDTYARVIVETAPIATAERLELIAAMDSTPHAELAAYHEDLLRESLRSSNIRLLSFVDFSWAKRKGYRCRRMVYRRSLDGGPATRVENYWYILPKMVVTVMISYWEQDADMWRSTLERLERSIVLD
;
A
#
# COMPACT_ATOMS: atom_id res chain seq x y z
N MET A 1 -9.61 -16.90 10.95
CA MET A 1 -9.21 -15.72 11.74
C MET A 1 -9.71 -14.49 11.01
N ARG A 2 -10.33 -13.50 11.67
CA ARG A 2 -10.77 -12.28 10.96
C ARG A 2 -9.55 -11.40 10.66
N PRO A 3 -9.58 -10.59 9.59
CA PRO A 3 -8.52 -9.64 9.33
C PRO A 3 -8.31 -8.69 10.50
N SER A 4 -7.06 -8.39 10.85
CA SER A 4 -6.73 -7.35 11.83
C SER A 4 -6.23 -6.10 11.11
N LYS A 5 -6.46 -4.92 11.69
CA LYS A 5 -6.07 -3.64 11.12
C LYS A 5 -5.51 -2.72 12.18
N LEU A 6 -4.32 -2.19 11.93
CA LEU A 6 -3.70 -1.10 12.67
C LEU A 6 -3.59 0.12 11.74
N THR A 7 -3.93 1.31 12.22
CA THR A 7 -3.77 2.56 11.49
C THR A 7 -2.93 3.52 12.32
N LEU A 8 -1.85 4.05 11.74
CA LEU A 8 -1.00 5.10 12.29
C LEU A 8 -1.13 6.32 11.37
N GLN A 9 -1.48 7.47 11.92
CA GLN A 9 -1.72 8.70 11.16
C GLN A 9 -1.59 9.92 12.09
N GLN A 10 -1.53 11.13 11.52
CA GLN A 10 -1.61 12.36 12.30
C GLN A 10 -2.86 12.36 13.20
N ARG A 11 -2.69 12.89 14.42
CA ARG A 11 -3.81 13.17 15.31
C ARG A 11 -4.73 14.19 14.64
N GLY A 12 -6.04 14.09 14.88
CA GLY A 12 -7.01 15.07 14.41
C GLY A 12 -7.52 14.84 12.98
N ILE A 13 -6.83 14.05 12.15
CA ILE A 13 -7.16 13.90 10.72
C ILE A 13 -8.54 13.27 10.47
N ASN A 14 -8.98 12.33 11.32
CA ASN A 14 -10.34 11.76 11.25
C ASN A 14 -11.37 12.63 12.01
N ALA A 15 -10.90 13.50 12.90
CA ALA A 15 -11.72 14.47 13.61
C ALA A 15 -11.88 15.78 12.83
N LEU A 16 -11.27 15.87 11.64
CA LEU A 16 -11.26 17.02 10.76
C LEU A 16 -10.69 18.29 11.45
N GLU A 17 -9.72 18.12 12.35
CA GLU A 17 -9.02 19.24 13.00
C GLU A 17 -8.16 19.98 11.96
N PRO A 18 -8.22 21.33 11.87
CA PRO A 18 -7.51 22.11 10.86
C PRO A 18 -6.00 21.81 10.79
N ASP A 19 -5.32 21.79 11.94
CA ASP A 19 -3.87 21.55 12.05
C ASP A 19 -3.47 20.15 11.54
N ALA A 20 -4.41 19.20 11.50
CA ALA A 20 -4.17 17.86 10.98
C ALA A 20 -4.19 17.80 9.44
N PHE A 21 -4.58 18.89 8.78
CA PHE A 21 -4.56 19.06 7.33
C PHE A 21 -3.39 19.92 6.84
N ASP A 22 -2.48 20.33 7.72
CA ASP A 22 -1.24 21.02 7.30
C ASP A 22 -0.24 20.05 6.66
N THR A 23 -0.32 18.77 7.03
CA THR A 23 0.49 17.69 6.46
C THR A 23 -0.26 16.37 6.50
N TYR A 24 0.09 15.45 5.59
CA TYR A 24 -0.56 14.14 5.52
C TYR A 24 0.44 13.00 5.41
N ALA A 25 0.33 12.03 6.33
CA ALA A 25 1.02 10.75 6.29
C ALA A 25 0.24 9.70 7.09
N ARG A 26 -0.12 8.61 6.44
CA ARG A 26 -0.88 7.50 7.03
C ARG A 26 -0.23 6.18 6.66
N VAL A 27 -0.07 5.33 7.67
CA VAL A 27 0.35 3.94 7.56
C VAL A 27 -0.80 3.07 8.01
N ILE A 28 -1.21 2.11 7.18
CA ILE A 28 -2.19 1.10 7.53
C ILE A 28 -1.49 -0.25 7.43
N VAL A 29 -1.56 -1.04 8.50
CA VAL A 29 -1.12 -2.43 8.52
C VAL A 29 -2.36 -3.30 8.65
N GLU A 30 -2.59 -4.15 7.67
CA GLU A 30 -3.68 -5.12 7.68
C GLU A 30 -3.10 -6.53 7.61
N THR A 31 -3.69 -7.46 8.35
CA THR A 31 -3.37 -8.88 8.21
C THR A 31 -4.62 -9.63 7.81
N ALA A 32 -4.49 -10.60 6.92
CA ALA A 32 -5.58 -11.49 6.52
C ALA A 32 -5.06 -12.92 6.47
N PRO A 33 -5.85 -13.93 6.92
CA PRO A 33 -5.46 -15.32 6.72
C PRO A 33 -5.41 -15.64 5.23
N ILE A 34 -4.54 -16.58 4.86
CA ILE A 34 -4.48 -17.10 3.49
C ILE A 34 -4.43 -18.63 3.53
N ALA A 35 -5.18 -19.28 2.63
CA ALA A 35 -5.12 -20.73 2.49
C ALA A 35 -3.79 -21.16 1.83
N THR A 36 -3.34 -22.38 2.11
CA THR A 36 -2.09 -22.90 1.51
C THR A 36 -2.16 -22.98 -0.02
N ALA A 37 -3.29 -23.45 -0.57
CA ALA A 37 -3.49 -23.51 -2.02
C ALA A 37 -3.42 -22.12 -2.67
N GLU A 38 -4.20 -21.17 -2.13
CA GLU A 38 -4.19 -19.77 -2.58
C GLU A 38 -2.79 -19.15 -2.50
N ARG A 39 -2.06 -19.38 -1.40
CA ARG A 39 -0.67 -18.94 -1.28
C ARG A 39 0.22 -19.51 -2.39
N LEU A 40 0.11 -20.80 -2.68
CA LEU A 40 0.93 -21.45 -3.71
C LEU A 40 0.60 -20.91 -5.11
N GLU A 41 -0.68 -20.67 -5.39
CA GLU A 41 -1.13 -20.02 -6.63
C GLU A 41 -0.57 -18.60 -6.76
N LEU A 42 -0.64 -17.80 -5.70
CA LEU A 42 -0.08 -16.45 -5.71
C LEU A 42 1.44 -16.47 -5.93
N ILE A 43 2.15 -17.45 -5.34
CA ILE A 43 3.60 -17.64 -5.50
C ILE A 43 3.94 -18.04 -6.95
N ALA A 44 3.20 -18.99 -7.52
CA ALA A 44 3.39 -19.44 -8.88
C ALA A 44 3.15 -18.31 -9.89
N ALA A 45 2.07 -17.53 -9.70
CA ALA A 45 1.78 -16.35 -10.51
C ALA A 45 2.89 -15.30 -10.45
N MET A 46 3.63 -15.20 -9.33
CA MET A 46 4.79 -14.29 -9.26
C MET A 46 5.90 -14.67 -10.21
N ASP A 47 6.12 -15.98 -10.36
CA ASP A 47 7.26 -16.51 -11.08
C ASP A 47 6.95 -16.66 -12.59
N SER A 48 5.67 -16.72 -12.98
CA SER A 48 5.25 -17.01 -14.35
C SER A 48 4.66 -15.85 -15.15
N THR A 49 4.10 -14.82 -14.51
CA THR A 49 3.36 -13.77 -15.24
C THR A 49 4.29 -12.59 -15.60
N PRO A 50 4.31 -12.14 -16.86
CA PRO A 50 5.07 -10.96 -17.27
C PRO A 50 4.71 -9.73 -16.46
N HIS A 51 5.72 -8.96 -16.05
CA HIS A 51 5.56 -7.74 -15.25
C HIS A 51 4.54 -6.75 -15.84
N ALA A 52 4.60 -6.52 -17.15
CA ALA A 52 3.71 -5.58 -17.84
C ALA A 52 2.23 -6.00 -17.78
N GLU A 53 1.95 -7.30 -17.91
CA GLU A 53 0.58 -7.84 -17.84
C GLU A 53 0.01 -7.72 -16.42
N LEU A 54 0.84 -8.03 -15.41
CA LEU A 54 0.47 -7.85 -14.01
C LEU A 54 0.20 -6.38 -13.67
N ALA A 55 1.07 -5.49 -14.13
CA ALA A 55 0.92 -4.06 -13.90
C ALA A 55 -0.38 -3.52 -14.50
N ALA A 56 -0.70 -3.89 -15.75
CA ALA A 56 -1.94 -3.49 -16.40
C ALA A 56 -3.18 -4.04 -15.66
N TYR A 57 -3.17 -5.33 -15.31
CA TYR A 57 -4.26 -5.95 -14.56
C TYR A 57 -4.51 -5.24 -13.21
N HIS A 58 -3.44 -4.94 -12.47
CA HIS A 58 -3.55 -4.28 -11.17
C HIS A 58 -3.93 -2.79 -11.28
N GLU A 59 -3.52 -2.11 -12.35
CA GLU A 59 -3.99 -0.77 -12.65
C GLU A 59 -5.51 -0.75 -12.90
N ASP A 60 -6.03 -1.70 -13.68
CA ASP A 60 -7.47 -1.81 -13.97
C ASP A 60 -8.27 -2.11 -12.70
N LEU A 61 -7.80 -3.05 -11.87
CA LEU A 61 -8.41 -3.32 -10.57
C LEU A 61 -8.41 -2.09 -9.66
N LEU A 62 -7.30 -1.34 -9.64
CA LEU A 62 -7.21 -0.11 -8.86
C LEU A 62 -8.22 0.92 -9.37
N ARG A 63 -8.31 1.15 -10.68
CA ARG A 63 -9.27 2.07 -11.28
C ARG A 63 -10.70 1.70 -10.93
N GLU A 64 -11.04 0.42 -11.02
CA GLU A 64 -12.37 -0.06 -10.65
C GLU A 64 -12.65 0.12 -9.15
N SER A 65 -11.67 -0.16 -8.29
CA SER A 65 -11.82 0.04 -6.84
C SER A 65 -12.05 1.50 -6.43
N LEU A 66 -11.62 2.45 -7.27
CA LEU A 66 -11.74 3.88 -7.01
C LEU A 66 -12.99 4.52 -7.68
N ARG A 67 -13.68 3.81 -8.58
CA ARG A 67 -14.78 4.37 -9.40
C ARG A 67 -15.92 4.97 -8.59
N SER A 68 -16.26 4.37 -7.45
CA SER A 68 -17.35 4.83 -6.58
C SER A 68 -16.87 5.72 -5.42
N SER A 69 -15.62 6.15 -5.47
CA SER A 69 -15.00 6.95 -4.42
C SER A 69 -14.73 8.38 -4.87
N ASN A 70 -14.60 9.29 -3.91
CA ASN A 70 -14.12 10.66 -4.12
C ASN A 70 -12.61 10.74 -4.44
N ILE A 71 -11.98 9.60 -4.73
CA ILE A 71 -10.56 9.49 -4.99
C ILE A 71 -10.34 9.40 -6.49
N ARG A 72 -9.56 10.33 -7.03
CA ARG A 72 -9.08 10.30 -8.41
C ARG A 72 -7.70 9.66 -8.47
N LEU A 73 -7.54 8.63 -9.31
CA LEU A 73 -6.21 8.14 -9.69
C LEU A 73 -5.53 9.16 -10.61
N LEU A 74 -4.35 9.63 -10.22
CA LEU A 74 -3.54 10.56 -11.01
C LEU A 74 -2.59 9.81 -11.94
N SER A 75 -1.93 8.78 -11.42
CA SER A 75 -1.06 7.90 -12.21
C SER A 75 -0.81 6.58 -11.48
N PHE A 76 -0.75 5.49 -12.23
CA PHE A 76 -0.17 4.22 -11.79
C PHE A 76 1.34 4.28 -12.04
N VAL A 77 2.17 4.02 -11.02
CA VAL A 77 3.62 4.21 -11.11
C VAL A 77 4.32 2.88 -11.37
N ASP A 78 4.03 1.87 -10.55
CA ASP A 78 4.66 0.56 -10.67
C ASP A 78 3.81 -0.50 -9.96
N PHE A 79 3.92 -1.74 -10.46
CA PHE A 79 3.54 -2.93 -9.72
C PHE A 79 4.61 -3.98 -9.95
N SER A 80 5.32 -4.36 -8.91
CA SER A 80 6.46 -5.28 -8.99
C SER A 80 6.40 -6.36 -7.92
N TRP A 81 7.01 -7.49 -8.24
CA TRP A 81 7.44 -8.45 -7.24
C TRP A 81 8.76 -7.98 -6.64
N ALA A 82 8.83 -7.95 -5.32
CA ALA A 82 10.04 -7.61 -4.59
C ALA A 82 10.38 -8.71 -3.58
N LYS A 83 11.67 -8.87 -3.32
CA LYS A 83 12.15 -9.59 -2.15
C LYS A 83 12.66 -8.56 -1.16
N ARG A 84 11.96 -8.37 -0.04
CA ARG A 84 12.37 -7.44 1.03
C ARG A 84 12.63 -8.23 2.30
N LYS A 85 13.85 -8.10 2.83
CA LYS A 85 14.31 -8.80 4.05
C LYS A 85 14.09 -10.32 4.02
N GLY A 86 14.25 -10.95 2.86
CA GLY A 86 14.03 -12.39 2.71
C GLY A 86 12.60 -12.78 2.36
N TYR A 87 11.61 -11.90 2.58
CA TYR A 87 10.21 -12.15 2.27
C TYR A 87 9.87 -11.76 0.84
N ARG A 88 9.12 -12.62 0.15
CA ARG A 88 8.50 -12.28 -1.13
C ARG A 88 7.31 -11.35 -0.85
N CYS A 89 7.27 -10.22 -1.53
CA CYS A 89 6.16 -9.28 -1.44
C CYS A 89 5.77 -8.72 -2.80
N ARG A 90 4.48 -8.39 -2.95
CA ARG A 90 4.01 -7.49 -4.01
C ARG A 90 4.26 -6.06 -3.57
N ARG A 91 4.63 -5.21 -4.51
CA ARG A 91 4.70 -3.77 -4.32
C ARG A 91 3.83 -3.10 -5.38
N MET A 92 2.96 -2.20 -4.97
CA MET A 92 2.19 -1.34 -5.87
C MET A 92 2.37 0.11 -5.46
N VAL A 93 2.68 0.95 -6.44
CA VAL A 93 2.88 2.38 -6.24
C VAL A 93 1.97 3.14 -7.18
N TYR A 94 1.24 4.11 -6.65
CA TYR A 94 0.41 4.99 -7.45
C TYR A 94 0.25 6.35 -6.77
N ARG A 95 -0.28 7.29 -7.54
CA ARG A 95 -0.59 8.66 -7.11
C ARG A 95 -2.08 8.87 -7.22
N ARG A 96 -2.69 9.44 -6.19
CA ARG A 96 -4.11 9.74 -6.13
C ARG A 96 -4.35 11.13 -5.55
N SER A 97 -5.55 11.66 -5.72
CA SER A 97 -6.04 12.86 -5.04
C SER A 97 -7.43 12.57 -4.48
N LEU A 98 -7.72 13.10 -3.30
CA LEU A 98 -9.06 13.07 -2.70
C LEU A 98 -9.73 14.42 -2.97
N ASP A 99 -10.90 14.43 -3.60
CA ASP A 99 -11.71 15.64 -3.83
C ASP A 99 -10.94 16.82 -4.46
N GLY A 100 -9.95 16.55 -5.32
CA GLY A 100 -9.12 17.58 -5.94
C GLY A 100 -8.05 18.19 -5.04
N GLY A 101 -7.86 17.67 -3.82
CA GLY A 101 -6.80 18.06 -2.90
C GLY A 101 -5.39 17.62 -3.35
N PRO A 102 -4.37 17.79 -2.48
CA PRO A 102 -2.99 17.54 -2.84
C PRO A 102 -2.74 16.11 -3.35
N ALA A 103 -1.76 15.99 -4.26
CA ALA A 103 -1.34 14.69 -4.76
C ALA A 103 -0.80 13.84 -3.60
N THR A 104 -1.40 12.68 -3.41
CA THR A 104 -1.03 11.68 -2.42
C THR A 104 -0.32 10.55 -3.11
N ARG A 105 0.93 10.27 -2.72
CA ARG A 105 1.62 9.05 -3.09
C ARG A 105 1.17 7.91 -2.20
N VAL A 106 0.94 6.75 -2.78
CA VAL A 106 0.57 5.53 -2.05
C VAL A 106 1.52 4.41 -2.45
N GLU A 107 2.07 3.73 -1.45
CA GLU A 107 2.87 2.52 -1.60
C GLU A 107 2.21 1.39 -0.81
N ASN A 108 1.84 0.32 -1.50
CA ASN A 108 1.30 -0.89 -0.90
C ASN A 108 2.29 -2.02 -1.00
N TYR A 109 2.50 -2.71 0.12
CA TYR A 109 3.33 -3.90 0.21
C TYR A 109 2.48 -5.05 0.72
N TRP A 110 2.40 -6.15 -0.03
CA TRP A 110 1.74 -7.38 0.42
C TRP A 110 2.78 -8.46 0.64
N TYR A 111 3.10 -8.72 1.90
CA TYR A 111 4.01 -9.79 2.30
C TYR A 111 3.22 -11.10 2.41
N ILE A 112 3.64 -12.10 1.63
CA ILE A 112 2.96 -13.40 1.57
C ILE A 112 3.67 -14.36 2.52
N LEU A 113 3.08 -14.57 3.70
CA LEU A 113 3.58 -15.49 4.72
C LEU A 113 2.85 -16.84 4.66
N PRO A 114 3.35 -17.91 5.31
CA PRO A 114 2.77 -19.25 5.20
C PRO A 114 1.28 -19.37 5.54
N LYS A 115 0.78 -18.53 6.46
CA LYS A 115 -0.60 -18.59 6.99
C LYS A 115 -1.37 -17.27 6.89
N MET A 116 -0.72 -16.21 6.43
CA MET A 116 -1.35 -14.89 6.31
C MET A 116 -0.69 -14.03 5.24
N VAL A 117 -1.42 -13.01 4.79
CA VAL A 117 -0.87 -11.87 4.06
C VAL A 117 -0.82 -10.68 5.02
N VAL A 118 0.31 -10.00 5.05
CA VAL A 118 0.47 -8.71 5.74
C VAL A 118 0.52 -7.62 4.69
N THR A 119 -0.47 -6.73 4.69
CA THR A 119 -0.54 -5.56 3.83
C THR A 119 -0.06 -4.35 4.60
N VAL A 120 0.95 -3.65 4.09
CA VAL A 120 1.41 -2.36 4.60
C VAL A 120 1.13 -1.31 3.54
N MET A 121 0.18 -0.43 3.79
CA MET A 121 -0.14 0.73 2.96
C MET A 121 0.47 1.98 3.60
N ILE A 122 1.33 2.65 2.87
CA ILE A 122 1.90 3.95 3.23
C ILE A 122 1.30 4.98 2.28
N SER A 123 0.80 6.08 2.81
CA SER A 123 0.28 7.17 1.99
C SER A 123 0.67 8.51 2.58
N TYR A 124 1.11 9.45 1.74
CA TYR A 124 1.53 10.79 2.17
C TYR A 124 1.37 11.80 1.04
N TRP A 125 1.21 13.08 1.38
CA TRP A 125 1.20 14.14 0.36
C TRP A 125 2.59 14.31 -0.22
N GLU A 126 2.67 14.41 -1.54
CA GLU A 126 3.96 14.48 -2.23
C GLU A 126 4.72 15.76 -1.92
N GLN A 127 4.00 16.86 -1.68
CA GLN A 127 4.61 18.12 -1.25
C GLN A 127 5.30 18.00 0.12
N ASP A 128 4.91 17.03 0.95
CA ASP A 128 5.50 16.78 2.27
C ASP A 128 6.55 15.65 2.24
N ALA A 129 6.92 15.15 1.06
CA ALA A 129 7.77 13.96 0.94
C ALA A 129 9.09 14.10 1.71
N ASP A 130 9.70 15.28 1.71
CA ASP A 130 10.97 15.52 2.41
C ASP A 130 10.83 15.46 3.94
N MET A 131 9.70 15.90 4.48
CA MET A 131 9.39 15.78 5.91
C MET A 131 9.29 14.31 6.33
N TRP A 132 8.64 13.49 5.50
CA TRP A 132 8.35 12.09 5.84
C TRP A 132 9.46 11.12 5.47
N ARG A 133 10.36 11.49 4.55
CA ARG A 133 11.40 10.62 3.97
C ARG A 133 12.12 9.76 5.01
N SER A 134 12.72 10.39 6.02
CA SER A 134 13.49 9.67 7.05
C SER A 134 12.62 8.72 7.88
N THR A 135 11.38 9.12 8.18
CA THR A 135 10.43 8.30 8.94
C THR A 135 9.95 7.10 8.13
N LEU A 136 9.67 7.30 6.84
CA LEU A 136 9.26 6.24 5.92
C LEU A 136 10.40 5.25 5.69
N GLU A 137 11.62 5.72 5.47
CA GLU A 137 12.80 4.85 5.36
C GLU A 137 13.01 4.03 6.63
N ARG A 138 12.85 4.64 7.82
CA ARG A 138 12.96 3.93 9.10
C ARG A 138 11.86 2.89 9.27
N LEU A 139 10.62 3.21 8.88
CA LEU A 139 9.49 2.29 8.92
C LEU A 139 9.75 1.08 8.02
N GLU A 140 10.20 1.30 6.78
CA GLU A 140 10.56 0.20 5.87
C GLU A 140 11.66 -0.68 6.47
N ARG A 141 12.62 -0.08 7.17
CA ARG A 141 13.69 -0.79 7.89
C ARG A 141 13.24 -1.45 9.19
N SER A 142 12.09 -1.10 9.77
CA SER A 142 11.61 -1.69 11.03
C SER A 142 10.63 -2.85 10.85
N ILE A 143 10.15 -3.11 9.62
CA ILE A 143 9.26 -4.26 9.35
C ILE A 143 10.00 -5.56 9.66
N VAL A 144 9.53 -6.30 10.66
CA VAL A 144 9.95 -7.65 11.03
C VAL A 144 8.71 -8.53 10.98
N LEU A 145 8.80 -9.66 10.28
CA LEU A 145 7.68 -10.58 10.04
C LEU A 145 8.05 -11.94 10.61
N ASP A 146 7.89 -12.09 11.92
CA ASP A 146 8.15 -13.35 12.63
C ASP A 146 7.00 -14.36 12.44
#